data_AF-A0A227J5P3-F1
#
_entry.id   AF-A0A227J5P3-F1
#
_cell.length_a   1.000
_cell.length_b   1.000
_cell.length_c   1.000
_cell.angle_alpha   90.00
_cell.angle_beta   90.00
_cell.angle_gamma   90.00
#
_symmetry.space_group_name_H-M   'P 1'
#
loop_
_entity.id
_entity.type
_entity.pdbx_description
1 polymer ?
#
loop_
_entity_poly.entity_id
_entity_poly.type
_entity_poly.pdbx_seq_one_letter_code
_entity_poly.pdbx_strand_id
1 'polypeptide(L)'
;AKPPKLFSNSRSNSGGATYEDLTGIIYSDIPLLVNPDPIVTAEMNELWADQSNMEKRLKALGMDAYKLIGELPQMKVVPGYSVSGQTGTLSIDNNCVVQRELSWAERGAL
;
A
#
# COMPACT_ATOMS: atom_id res chain seq x y z
N ALA A 1 12.55 -17.57 26.27
CA ALA A 1 11.18 -17.35 25.75
C ALA A 1 11.28 -16.55 24.46
N LYS A 2 10.45 -16.84 23.44
CA LYS A 2 10.42 -16.04 22.20
C LYS A 2 9.70 -14.71 22.48
N PRO A 3 10.26 -13.55 22.12
CA PRO A 3 9.58 -12.27 22.32
C PRO A 3 8.28 -12.20 21.48
N PRO A 4 7.27 -11.43 21.91
CA PRO A 4 6.04 -11.25 21.15
C PRO A 4 6.31 -10.53 19.83
N LYS A 5 5.49 -10.82 18.81
CA LYS A 5 5.53 -10.08 17.54
C LYS A 5 5.07 -8.63 17.76
N LEU A 6 5.81 -7.69 17.21
CA LEU A 6 5.46 -6.27 17.24
C LEU A 6 4.85 -5.86 15.90
N PHE A 7 3.73 -5.13 15.97
CA PHE A 7 3.02 -4.63 14.82
C PHE A 7 3.00 -3.10 14.79
N SER A 8 3.08 -2.52 13.61
CA SER A 8 2.99 -1.08 13.40
C SER A 8 2.20 -0.75 12.12
N ASN A 9 1.90 0.54 11.95
CA ASN A 9 1.22 1.06 10.77
C ASN A 9 2.21 1.69 9.78
N SER A 10 1.69 2.15 8.63
CA SER A 10 2.48 2.68 7.51
C SER A 10 3.34 3.89 7.87
N ARG A 11 3.04 4.63 8.96
CA ARG A 11 3.86 5.76 9.40
C ARG A 11 5.25 5.33 9.87
N SER A 12 5.41 4.08 10.29
CA SER A 12 6.72 3.50 10.61
C SER A 12 7.60 3.27 9.38
N ASN A 13 7.02 3.31 8.18
CA ASN A 13 7.73 3.23 6.91
C ASN A 13 7.87 4.62 6.24
N SER A 14 8.55 5.54 6.92
CA SER A 14 8.74 6.93 6.46
C SER A 14 9.66 7.08 5.25
N GLY A 15 10.50 6.08 4.96
CA GLY A 15 11.52 6.17 3.90
C GLY A 15 12.73 7.05 4.26
N GLY A 16 12.80 7.56 5.49
CA GLY A 16 13.89 8.40 6.01
C GLY A 16 13.85 8.57 7.54
N ALA A 17 14.97 9.00 8.11
CA ALA A 17 15.31 9.09 9.55
C ALA A 17 15.00 7.81 10.34
N THR A 18 16.04 7.00 10.54
CA THR A 18 16.07 5.86 11.44
C THR A 18 15.84 6.32 12.87
N TYR A 19 14.59 6.26 13.34
CA TYR A 19 14.35 5.94 14.74
C TYR A 19 14.93 4.53 14.97
N GLU A 20 15.39 4.29 16.21
CA GLU A 20 15.95 3.05 16.77
C GLU A 20 15.63 1.75 16.02
N ASP A 21 16.57 0.80 16.04
CA ASP A 21 16.48 -0.52 15.39
C ASP A 21 15.04 -1.11 15.35
N LEU A 22 14.37 -0.90 14.21
CA LEU A 22 13.01 -1.36 13.96
C LEU A 22 13.00 -2.81 13.41
N THR A 23 14.11 -3.54 13.51
CA THR A 23 14.22 -4.93 13.03
C THR A 23 13.20 -5.83 13.73
N GLY A 24 12.55 -6.70 12.95
CA GLY A 24 11.53 -7.63 13.45
C GLY A 24 10.14 -7.02 13.68
N ILE A 25 9.95 -5.71 13.41
CA ILE A 25 8.62 -5.10 13.41
C ILE A 25 7.90 -5.46 12.12
N ILE A 26 6.67 -5.95 12.27
CA ILE A 26 5.72 -6.18 11.19
C ILE A 26 4.91 -4.91 10.98
N TYR A 27 4.90 -4.36 9.78
CA TYR A 27 4.18 -3.12 9.48
C TYR A 27 3.27 -3.28 8.27
N SER A 28 2.13 -2.58 8.30
CA SER A 28 1.21 -2.51 7.17
C SER A 28 1.51 -1.30 6.30
N ASP A 29 1.55 -1.44 4.98
CA ASP A 29 1.64 -0.32 4.04
C ASP A 29 1.00 -0.68 2.69
N ILE A 30 1.02 0.25 1.75
CA ILE A 30 0.48 0.01 0.41
C ILE A 30 1.31 -1.04 -0.35
N PRO A 31 0.68 -1.86 -1.22
CA PRO A 31 1.39 -2.83 -2.06
C PRO A 31 2.56 -2.24 -2.83
N LEU A 32 2.44 -1.02 -3.36
CA LEU A 32 3.52 -0.35 -4.10
C LEU A 32 4.81 -0.18 -3.27
N LEU A 33 4.72 -0.13 -1.92
CA LEU A 33 5.88 0.00 -1.05
C LEU A 33 6.35 -1.33 -0.45
N VAL A 34 5.45 -2.31 -0.34
CA VAL A 34 5.71 -3.60 0.33
C VAL A 34 6.08 -4.69 -0.67
N ASN A 35 5.27 -4.84 -1.73
CA ASN A 35 5.41 -5.82 -2.79
C ASN A 35 5.27 -5.13 -4.16
N PRO A 36 6.20 -4.23 -4.52
CA PRO A 36 6.11 -3.46 -5.76
C PRO A 36 6.10 -4.36 -7.00
N ASP A 37 5.21 -4.04 -7.95
CA ASP A 37 5.32 -4.56 -9.31
C ASP A 37 6.61 -4.00 -9.96
N PRO A 38 7.50 -4.84 -10.51
CA PRO A 38 8.74 -4.39 -11.13
C PRO A 38 8.54 -3.42 -12.30
N ILE A 39 7.49 -3.60 -13.09
CA ILE A 39 7.19 -2.74 -14.25
C ILE A 39 6.78 -1.35 -13.76
N VAL A 40 5.80 -1.29 -12.85
CA VAL A 40 5.34 -0.02 -12.27
C VAL A 40 6.49 0.70 -11.57
N THR A 41 7.36 -0.04 -10.88
CA THR A 41 8.53 0.53 -10.20
C THR A 41 9.53 1.13 -11.18
N ALA A 42 9.79 0.44 -12.29
CA ALA A 42 10.69 0.95 -13.33
C ALA A 42 10.15 2.25 -13.93
N GLU A 43 8.88 2.28 -14.32
CA GLU A 43 8.23 3.47 -14.87
C GLU A 43 8.21 4.64 -13.87
N MET A 44 7.91 4.35 -12.60
CA MET A 44 7.91 5.39 -11.56
C MET A 44 9.29 5.99 -11.32
N ASN A 45 10.35 5.17 -11.36
CA ASN A 45 11.72 5.63 -11.18
C ASN A 45 12.21 6.44 -12.39
N GLU A 46 11.75 6.09 -13.60
CA GLU A 46 12.06 6.84 -14.82
C GLU A 46 11.39 8.22 -14.84
N LEU A 47 10.09 8.27 -14.54
CA LEU A 47 9.30 9.50 -14.60
C LEU A 47 9.59 10.47 -13.44
N TRP A 48 9.99 9.93 -12.29
CA TRP A 48 10.13 10.69 -11.05
C TRP A 48 11.18 10.05 -10.16
N ALA A 49 12.43 10.44 -10.36
CA ALA A 49 13.53 10.08 -9.47
C ALA A 49 13.32 10.65 -8.04
N ASP A 50 14.01 10.06 -7.05
CA ASP A 50 14.16 10.58 -5.68
C ASP A 50 12.87 10.89 -4.91
N GLN A 51 11.92 9.95 -4.95
CA GLN A 51 10.64 10.09 -4.24
C GLN A 51 10.70 9.62 -2.78
N SER A 52 10.09 10.40 -1.90
CA SER A 52 9.69 9.96 -0.57
C SER A 52 8.57 8.91 -0.64
N ASN A 53 8.45 8.10 0.41
CA ASN A 53 7.33 7.15 0.53
C ASN A 53 5.96 7.85 0.57
N MET A 54 5.89 9.09 1.05
CA MET A 54 4.65 9.87 1.03
C MET A 54 4.22 10.20 -0.40
N GLU A 55 5.15 10.63 -1.26
CA GLU A 55 4.86 10.91 -2.66
C GLU A 55 4.45 9.66 -3.43
N LYS A 56 5.14 8.53 -3.17
CA LYS A 56 4.76 7.23 -3.74
C LYS A 56 3.32 6.84 -3.37
N ARG A 57 2.91 7.03 -2.11
CA ARG A 57 1.53 6.77 -1.67
C ARG A 57 0.51 7.66 -2.38
N LEU A 58 0.83 8.94 -2.59
CA LEU A 58 -0.07 9.86 -3.29
C LEU A 58 -0.20 9.50 -4.78
N LYS A 59 0.89 9.07 -5.42
CA LYS A 59 0.86 8.59 -6.82
C LYS A 59 0.06 7.30 -6.95
N ALA A 60 0.27 6.35 -6.04
CA ALA A 60 -0.55 5.14 -5.96
C ALA A 60 -2.05 5.47 -5.82
N LEU A 61 -2.39 6.45 -4.98
CA LEU A 61 -3.77 6.93 -4.85
C LEU A 61 -4.32 7.47 -6.18
N GLY A 62 -3.51 8.23 -6.93
CA GLY A 62 -3.89 8.71 -8.26
C GLY A 62 -4.11 7.59 -9.28
N MET A 63 -3.23 6.58 -9.30
CA MET A 63 -3.37 5.40 -10.16
C MET A 63 -4.66 4.64 -9.84
N ASP A 64 -4.93 4.41 -8.56
CA ASP A 64 -6.14 3.70 -8.12
C ASP A 64 -7.40 4.51 -8.36
N ALA A 65 -7.36 5.83 -8.16
CA ALA A 65 -8.49 6.71 -8.47
C ALA A 65 -8.88 6.63 -9.95
N TYR A 66 -7.90 6.62 -10.86
CA TYR A 66 -8.14 6.44 -12.28
C TYR A 66 -8.75 5.06 -12.59
N LYS A 67 -8.19 3.99 -12.01
CA LYS A 67 -8.71 2.62 -12.17
C LYS A 67 -10.16 2.50 -11.69
N LEU A 68 -10.47 3.10 -10.54
CA LEU A 68 -11.80 3.05 -9.93
C LEU A 68 -12.90 3.68 -10.80
N ILE A 69 -12.58 4.59 -11.72
CA ILE A 69 -13.57 5.15 -12.67
C ILE A 69 -14.29 4.02 -13.45
N GLY A 70 -13.55 2.98 -13.86
CA GLY A 70 -14.10 1.85 -14.59
C GLY A 70 -14.68 0.74 -13.69
N GLU A 71 -14.14 0.58 -12.48
CA GLU A 71 -14.49 -0.55 -11.60
C GLU A 71 -15.68 -0.27 -10.69
N LEU A 72 -15.90 0.99 -10.29
CA LEU A 72 -16.95 1.38 -9.34
C LEU A 72 -18.36 0.91 -9.74
N PRO A 73 -18.80 0.95 -11.02
CA PRO A 73 -20.09 0.41 -11.40
C PRO A 73 -20.26 -1.07 -11.04
N GLN A 74 -19.22 -1.88 -11.27
CA GLN A 74 -19.23 -3.30 -10.95
C GLN A 74 -19.16 -3.54 -9.44
N MET A 75 -18.32 -2.77 -8.73
CA MET A 75 -18.23 -2.80 -7.26
C MET A 75 -19.58 -2.54 -6.58
N LYS A 76 -20.45 -1.69 -7.17
CA LYS A 76 -21.78 -1.39 -6.63
C LYS A 76 -22.80 -2.51 -6.79
N VAL A 77 -22.70 -3.29 -7.86
CA VAL A 77 -23.72 -4.31 -8.19
C VAL A 77 -23.31 -5.72 -7.79
N VAL A 78 -22.02 -5.96 -7.56
CA VAL A 78 -21.49 -7.27 -7.15
C VAL A 78 -20.98 -7.20 -5.71
N PRO A 79 -21.73 -7.74 -4.73
CA PRO A 79 -21.29 -7.79 -3.35
C PRO A 79 -19.96 -8.54 -3.20
N GLY A 80 -19.03 -7.96 -2.42
CA GLY A 80 -17.71 -8.55 -2.20
C GLY A 80 -16.75 -8.42 -3.38
N TYR A 81 -17.12 -7.72 -4.46
CA TYR A 81 -16.19 -7.46 -5.55
C TYR A 81 -15.05 -6.55 -5.08
N SER A 82 -13.83 -6.98 -5.37
CA SER A 82 -12.61 -6.30 -4.96
C SER A 82 -11.63 -6.19 -6.13
N VAL A 83 -10.83 -5.13 -6.11
CA VAL A 83 -9.88 -4.81 -7.16
C VAL A 83 -8.50 -4.69 -6.53
N SER A 84 -7.51 -5.39 -7.09
CA SER A 84 -6.11 -5.18 -6.70
C SER A 84 -5.63 -3.80 -7.17
N GLY A 85 -5.32 -2.91 -6.23
CA GLY A 85 -4.80 -1.57 -6.48
C GLY A 85 -3.39 -1.39 -5.91
N GLN A 86 -2.75 -0.29 -6.28
CA GLN A 86 -1.43 0.10 -5.78
C GLN A 86 -1.48 0.57 -4.33
N THR A 87 -2.66 0.95 -3.83
CA THR A 87 -2.92 1.34 -2.43
C THR A 87 -3.49 0.22 -1.55
N GLY A 88 -3.74 -0.96 -2.10
CA GLY A 88 -4.29 -2.12 -1.39
C GLY A 88 -5.28 -2.92 -2.24
N THR A 89 -5.89 -3.94 -1.65
CA THR A 89 -7.11 -4.52 -2.21
C THR A 89 -8.27 -3.57 -1.95
N LEU A 90 -8.90 -3.07 -3.01
CA LEU A 90 -9.93 -2.05 -2.96
C LEU A 90 -11.31 -2.71 -3.01
N SER A 91 -12.18 -2.35 -2.08
CA SER A 91 -13.60 -2.71 -2.10
C SER A 91 -14.44 -1.48 -1.78
N ILE A 92 -15.78 -1.57 -1.88
CA ILE A 92 -16.66 -0.51 -1.38
C ILE A 92 -17.61 -1.07 -0.34
N ASP A 93 -17.96 -0.24 0.64
CA ASP A 93 -19.04 -0.54 1.57
C ASP A 93 -20.41 -0.02 1.08
N ASN A 94 -21.45 -0.22 1.90
CA ASN A 94 -22.82 0.20 1.59
C ASN A 94 -22.98 1.72 1.43
N ASN A 95 -22.02 2.51 1.93
CA ASN A 95 -22.01 3.97 1.79
C ASN A 95 -21.17 4.42 0.58
N CYS A 96 -20.77 3.49 -0.29
CA CYS A 96 -19.86 3.72 -1.41
C CYS A 96 -18.49 4.28 -0.97
N VAL A 97 -18.06 4.01 0.26
CA VAL A 97 -16.73 4.38 0.73
C VAL A 97 -15.75 3.29 0.31
N VAL A 98 -14.66 3.70 -0.35
CA VAL A 98 -13.59 2.79 -0.75
C VAL A 98 -12.85 2.31 0.48
N GLN A 99 -12.94 1.01 0.74
CA GLN A 99 -12.20 0.31 1.76
C GLN A 99 -10.91 -0.26 1.16
N ARG A 100 -9.87 -0.35 1.99
CA ARG A 100 -8.55 -0.82 1.55
C ARG A 100 -8.01 -1.86 2.52
N GLU A 101 -7.62 -3.00 1.98
CA GLU A 101 -6.80 -3.97 2.69
C GLU A 101 -5.32 -3.74 2.34
N LEU A 102 -4.50 -3.47 3.35
CA LEU A 102 -3.07 -3.16 3.19
C LEU A 102 -2.22 -4.44 3.15
N SER A 103 -1.05 -4.32 2.54
CA SER A 103 -0.03 -5.38 2.59
C SER A 103 0.78 -5.30 3.87
N TRP A 104 1.30 -6.44 4.32
CA TRP A 104 2.15 -6.55 5.51
C TRP A 104 3.57 -6.95 5.13
N ALA A 105 4.55 -6.33 5.77
CA ALA A 105 5.96 -6.64 5.64
C ALA A 105 6.64 -6.68 7.02
N GLU A 106 7.77 -7.38 7.12
CA GLU A 106 8.62 -7.38 8.30
C GLU A 106 9.94 -6.66 7.96
N ARG A 107 10.37 -5.76 8.84
CA ARG A 107 11.60 -5.01 8.65
C ARG A 107 12.81 -5.86 9.02
N GLY A 108 13.78 -5.95 8.11
CA GLY A 108 15.01 -6.71 8.33
C GLY A 108 14.84 -8.22 8.33
N ALA A 109 13.74 -8.73 7.75
CA ALA A 109 13.61 -10.15 7.46
C ALA A 109 14.68 -10.56 6.43
N LEU A 110 15.58 -11.46 6.85
CA LEU A 110 16.56 -12.15 6.00
C LEU A 110 15.88 -13.28 5.23
#